data_AF-A0A2D0AMU1-F1
#
_entry.id   AF-A0A2D0AMU1-F1
#
_cell.length_a   1.000
_cell.length_b   1.000
_cell.length_c   1.000
_cell.angle_alpha   90.00
_cell.angle_beta   90.00
_cell.angle_gamma   90.00
#
_symmetry.space_group_name_H-M   'P 1'
#
loop_
_entity.id
_entity.type
_entity.pdbx_description
1 polymer ?
#
loop_
_entity_poly.entity_id
_entity_poly.type
_entity_poly.pdbx_seq_one_letter_code
_entity_poly.pdbx_strand_id
1 'polypeptide(L)'
;MLMVTPAFAAPPPPRIDVIAYSADLGEEGLAEAYVTLAAYSGAFERAAPGTDRSKVRACAASNSEACIRAILTARGGAAVIIVVQGAGVGIQKWTCFGSGGTPVDAAKQTATINLQVAFFGERQAKFQQSLFATACIMSAAAESGW
;
A
#
# COMPACT_ATOMS: atom_id res chain seq x y z
N MET A 1 -35.79 -15.82 -27.22
CA MET A 1 -34.31 -15.71 -27.25
C MET A 1 -33.88 -14.87 -26.07
N LEU A 2 -33.37 -15.49 -25.00
CA LEU A 2 -32.79 -14.79 -23.86
C LEU A 2 -31.38 -14.35 -24.25
N MET A 3 -31.15 -13.04 -24.30
CA MET A 3 -29.82 -12.46 -24.51
C MET A 3 -29.04 -12.62 -23.20
N VAL A 4 -28.06 -13.53 -23.20
CA VAL A 4 -27.07 -13.63 -22.11
C VAL A 4 -26.11 -12.46 -22.30
N THR A 5 -26.21 -11.45 -21.43
CA THR A 5 -25.16 -10.43 -21.31
C THR A 5 -23.88 -11.13 -20.83
N PRO A 6 -22.73 -10.98 -21.52
CA PRO A 6 -21.48 -11.50 -21.00
C PRO A 6 -21.23 -10.81 -19.67
N ALA A 7 -21.11 -11.59 -18.60
CA ALA A 7 -20.60 -11.08 -17.34
C ALA A 7 -19.19 -10.53 -17.63
N PHE A 8 -19.04 -9.21 -17.60
CA PHE A 8 -17.72 -8.57 -17.53
C PHE A 8 -17.10 -9.07 -16.23
N ALA A 9 -16.33 -10.14 -16.30
CA ALA A 9 -15.49 -10.56 -15.20
C ALA A 9 -14.53 -9.40 -14.96
N ALA A 10 -14.68 -8.72 -13.83
CA ALA A 10 -13.70 -7.75 -13.39
C ALA A 10 -12.32 -8.45 -13.42
N PRO A 11 -11.26 -7.81 -13.94
CA PRO A 11 -9.94 -8.40 -13.93
C PRO A 11 -9.60 -8.81 -12.49
N PRO A 12 -8.96 -9.98 -12.30
CA PRO A 12 -8.63 -10.46 -10.96
C PRO A 12 -7.79 -9.40 -10.24
N PRO A 13 -7.95 -9.23 -8.92
CA PRO A 13 -7.18 -8.24 -8.18
C PRO A 13 -5.67 -8.50 -8.36
N PRO A 14 -4.84 -7.45 -8.47
CA PRO A 14 -3.40 -7.65 -8.63
C PRO A 14 -2.82 -8.34 -7.40
N ARG A 15 -1.81 -9.19 -7.61
CA ARG A 15 -1.02 -9.79 -6.52
C ARG A 15 0.10 -8.85 -6.11
N ILE A 16 0.04 -8.30 -4.91
CA ILE A 16 0.98 -7.27 -4.44
C ILE A 16 1.72 -7.75 -3.18
N ASP A 17 3.05 -7.69 -3.21
CA ASP A 17 3.92 -7.86 -2.03
C ASP A 17 3.99 -6.52 -1.29
N VAL A 18 3.25 -6.39 -0.18
CA VAL A 18 3.17 -5.13 0.59
C VAL A 18 3.84 -5.28 1.94
N ILE A 19 4.78 -4.38 2.23
CA ILE A 19 5.44 -4.24 3.52
C ILE A 19 5.22 -2.83 4.05
N ALA A 20 4.73 -2.70 5.28
CA ALA A 20 4.77 -1.44 6.00
C ALA A 20 5.98 -1.39 6.93
N TYR A 21 6.57 -0.21 7.04
CA TYR A 21 7.68 0.08 7.92
C TYR A 21 7.43 1.35 8.71
N SER A 22 7.72 1.32 10.01
CA SER A 22 7.87 2.52 10.81
C SER A 22 9.01 2.38 11.83
N ALA A 23 9.50 3.51 12.32
CA ALA A 23 10.35 3.55 13.51
C ALA A 23 9.56 3.19 14.78
N ASP A 24 8.25 3.46 14.79
CA ASP A 24 7.34 3.10 15.88
C ASP A 24 6.60 1.80 15.54
N LEU A 25 6.78 0.77 16.37
CA LEU A 25 6.18 -0.55 16.14
C LEU A 25 4.64 -0.54 16.20
N GLY A 26 4.05 0.38 16.97
CA GLY A 26 2.60 0.57 17.02
C GLY A 26 2.07 1.14 15.71
N GLU A 27 2.76 2.14 15.15
CA GLU A 27 2.40 2.72 13.84
C GLU A 27 2.59 1.70 12.71
N GLU A 28 3.68 0.93 12.73
CA GLU A 28 3.91 -0.18 11.79
C GLU A 28 2.79 -1.23 11.88
N GLY A 29 2.41 -1.64 13.09
CA GLY A 29 1.36 -2.63 13.31
C GLY A 29 -0.01 -2.17 12.83
N LEU A 30 -0.37 -0.90 13.03
CA LEU A 30 -1.63 -0.33 12.54
C LEU A 30 -1.68 -0.27 11.00
N ALA A 31 -0.58 0.09 10.36
CA ALA A 31 -0.49 0.09 8.90
C ALA A 31 -0.59 -1.34 8.33
N GLU A 32 0.11 -2.30 8.92
CA GLU A 32 0.01 -3.73 8.56
C GLU A 32 -1.41 -4.29 8.74
N ALA A 33 -2.09 -3.89 9.82
CA ALA A 33 -3.49 -4.26 10.04
C ALA A 33 -4.39 -3.70 8.94
N TYR A 34 -4.16 -2.46 8.50
CA TYR A 34 -4.92 -1.86 7.40
C TYR A 34 -4.64 -2.58 6.07
N VAL A 35 -3.38 -2.84 5.74
CA VAL A 35 -2.97 -3.59 4.54
C VAL A 35 -3.66 -4.95 4.51
N THR A 36 -3.72 -5.63 5.66
CA THR A 36 -4.42 -6.92 5.80
C THR A 36 -5.93 -6.79 5.56
N LEU A 37 -6.56 -5.76 6.14
CA LEU A 37 -7.98 -5.46 5.90
C LEU A 37 -8.26 -5.16 4.42
N ALA A 38 -7.42 -4.35 3.77
CA ALA A 38 -7.56 -3.99 2.37
C ALA A 38 -7.48 -5.23 1.47
N ALA A 39 -6.50 -6.11 1.71
CA ALA A 39 -6.40 -7.38 1.00
C ALA A 39 -7.63 -8.28 1.24
N TYR A 40 -8.08 -8.40 2.49
CA TYR A 40 -9.27 -9.18 2.84
C TYR A 40 -10.55 -8.63 2.18
N SER A 41 -10.64 -7.31 2.00
CA SER A 41 -11.76 -6.65 1.31
C SER A 41 -11.72 -6.81 -0.22
N GLY A 42 -10.69 -7.45 -0.78
CA GLY A 42 -10.54 -7.68 -2.22
C GLY A 42 -9.94 -6.51 -3.00
N ALA A 43 -9.33 -5.53 -2.33
CA ALA A 43 -8.66 -4.42 -3.02
C ALA A 43 -7.46 -4.90 -3.87
N PHE A 44 -6.76 -5.92 -3.38
CA PHE A 44 -5.67 -6.63 -4.05
C PHE A 44 -5.49 -8.01 -3.40
N GLU A 45 -4.83 -8.93 -4.09
CA GLU A 45 -4.38 -10.18 -3.49
C GLU A 45 -3.02 -9.96 -2.80
N ARG A 46 -2.91 -10.26 -1.50
CA ARG A 46 -1.63 -10.11 -0.79
C ARG A 46 -0.69 -11.25 -1.19
N ALA A 47 0.43 -10.93 -1.84
CA ALA A 47 1.46 -11.90 -2.15
C ALA A 47 2.21 -12.32 -0.88
N ALA A 48 2.81 -13.52 -0.92
CA ALA A 48 3.73 -13.94 0.14
C ALA A 48 4.91 -12.94 0.22
N PRO A 49 5.38 -12.60 1.43
CA PRO A 49 6.45 -11.63 1.61
C PRO A 49 7.73 -12.16 0.95
N GLY A 50 8.12 -11.54 -0.17
CA GLY A 50 9.39 -11.80 -0.85
C GLY A 50 10.44 -10.73 -0.56
N THR A 51 10.00 -9.60 -0.02
CA THR A 51 10.85 -8.48 0.33
C THR A 51 11.40 -8.63 1.76
N ASP A 52 12.71 -8.49 1.92
CA ASP A 52 13.39 -8.65 3.20
C ASP A 52 13.17 -7.43 4.11
N ARG A 53 12.33 -7.58 5.13
CA ARG A 53 12.01 -6.54 6.12
C ARG A 53 13.24 -5.94 6.80
N SER A 54 14.31 -6.72 7.01
CA SER A 54 15.53 -6.22 7.65
C SER A 54 16.24 -5.18 6.78
N LYS A 55 16.29 -5.41 5.47
CA LYS A 55 16.85 -4.47 4.49
C LYS A 55 16.00 -3.21 4.39
N VAL A 56 14.68 -3.36 4.38
CA VAL A 56 13.75 -2.21 4.37
C VAL A 56 13.97 -1.33 5.61
N ARG A 57 14.08 -1.94 6.79
CA ARG A 57 14.36 -1.24 8.05
C ARG A 57 15.68 -0.47 8.01
N ALA A 58 16.74 -1.07 7.47
CA ALA A 58 18.03 -0.39 7.31
C ALA A 58 17.94 0.83 6.36
N CYS A 59 17.28 0.66 5.20
CA CYS A 59 17.09 1.77 4.26
C CYS A 59 16.26 2.91 4.85
N ALA A 60 15.15 2.58 5.49
CA ALA A 60 14.22 3.58 6.01
C ALA A 60 14.75 4.28 7.27
N ALA A 61 15.59 3.63 8.09
CA ALA A 61 16.32 4.30 9.17
C ALA A 61 17.25 5.42 8.65
N SER A 62 17.76 5.28 7.43
CA SER A 62 18.57 6.31 6.76
C SER A 62 17.76 7.31 5.91
N ASN A 63 16.42 7.21 5.91
CA ASN A 63 15.51 7.97 5.02
C ASN A 63 15.93 7.93 3.54
N SER A 64 16.53 6.82 3.09
CA SER A 64 17.08 6.70 1.74
C SER A 64 16.05 6.10 0.79
N GLU A 65 15.36 6.95 0.03
CA GLU A 65 14.44 6.51 -1.05
C GLU A 65 15.16 5.64 -2.07
N ALA A 66 16.38 6.01 -2.47
CA ALA A 66 17.17 5.24 -3.43
C ALA A 66 17.43 3.81 -2.94
N CYS A 67 17.67 3.62 -1.64
CA CYS A 67 17.85 2.30 -1.02
C CYS A 67 16.56 1.48 -1.05
N ILE A 68 15.41 2.10 -0.72
CA ILE A 68 14.09 1.46 -0.77
C ILE A 68 13.75 1.03 -2.21
N ARG A 69 13.95 1.92 -3.19
CA ARG A 69 13.71 1.61 -4.60
C ARG A 69 14.63 0.51 -5.09
N ALA A 70 15.90 0.46 -4.68
CA ALA A 70 16.80 -0.64 -5.05
C ALA A 70 16.29 -2.01 -4.57
N ILE A 71 15.73 -2.08 -3.35
CA ILE A 71 15.09 -3.31 -2.84
C ILE A 71 13.90 -3.71 -3.72
N LEU A 72 13.03 -2.76 -4.06
CA LEU A 72 11.83 -3.02 -4.86
C LEU A 72 12.16 -3.43 -6.30
N THR A 73 13.13 -2.75 -6.93
CA THR A 73 13.61 -3.11 -8.28
C THR A 73 14.22 -4.51 -8.29
N ALA A 74 15.00 -4.87 -7.28
CA ALA A 74 15.56 -6.21 -7.16
C ALA A 74 14.50 -7.29 -6.94
N ARG A 75 13.40 -6.95 -6.26
CA ARG A 75 12.25 -7.83 -6.04
C ARG A 75 11.45 -8.07 -7.32
N GLY A 76 11.24 -7.02 -8.13
CA GLY A 76 10.42 -7.04 -9.34
C GLY A 76 8.94 -7.37 -9.10
N GLY A 77 8.14 -7.32 -10.16
CA GLY A 77 6.68 -7.49 -10.09
C GLY A 77 5.99 -6.39 -9.27
N ALA A 78 4.71 -6.58 -8.91
CA ALA A 78 4.00 -5.62 -8.09
C ALA A 78 4.43 -5.74 -6.61
N ALA A 79 5.40 -4.93 -6.20
CA ALA A 79 5.88 -4.84 -4.83
C ALA A 79 5.76 -3.40 -4.32
N VAL A 80 5.37 -3.25 -3.05
CA VAL A 80 5.15 -1.96 -2.40
C VAL A 80 5.80 -1.93 -1.02
N ILE A 81 6.61 -0.91 -0.77
CA ILE A 81 7.06 -0.56 0.58
C ILE A 81 6.33 0.71 1.00
N ILE A 82 5.70 0.68 2.17
CA ILE A 82 5.04 1.81 2.81
C ILE A 82 5.94 2.30 3.94
N VAL A 83 6.46 3.52 3.82
CA VAL A 83 7.12 4.21 4.92
C VAL A 83 6.06 4.99 5.70
N VAL A 84 5.92 4.66 6.98
CA VAL A 84 4.86 5.16 7.85
C VAL A 84 5.46 6.10 8.90
N GLN A 85 4.91 7.30 8.98
CA GLN A 85 5.24 8.29 9.99
C GLN A 85 3.98 8.64 10.78
N GLY A 86 4.06 8.58 12.11
CA GLY A 86 2.98 9.08 12.98
C GLY A 86 2.79 10.59 12.78
N ALA A 87 1.54 11.02 12.60
CA ALA A 87 1.16 12.42 12.38
C ALA A 87 0.11 12.91 13.40
N GLY A 88 -0.16 12.12 14.44
CA GLY A 88 -1.15 12.40 15.48
C GLY A 88 -1.86 11.12 15.91
N VAL A 89 -2.75 11.23 16.90
CA VAL A 89 -3.49 10.07 17.43
C VAL A 89 -4.34 9.43 16.33
N GLY A 90 -3.97 8.21 15.93
CA GLY A 90 -4.65 7.46 14.86
C GLY A 90 -4.42 8.02 13.45
N ILE A 91 -3.55 9.02 13.29
CA ILE A 91 -3.24 9.64 11.99
C ILE A 91 -1.82 9.26 11.58
N GLN A 92 -1.70 8.71 10.38
CA GLN A 92 -0.44 8.31 9.78
C GLN A 92 -0.22 9.04 8.47
N LYS A 93 1.02 9.47 8.24
CA LYS A 93 1.50 9.87 6.93
C LYS A 93 2.23 8.70 6.30
N TRP A 94 1.76 8.27 5.14
CA TRP A 94 2.35 7.19 4.37
C TRP A 94 3.08 7.77 3.18
N THR A 95 4.22 7.18 2.87
CA THR A 95 4.87 7.28 1.57
C THR A 95 4.99 5.87 1.01
N CYS A 96 4.25 5.58 -0.06
CA CYS A 96 4.32 4.32 -0.78
C CYS A 96 5.40 4.41 -1.85
N PHE A 97 6.11 3.31 -2.07
CA PHE A 97 7.11 3.17 -3.12
C PHE A 97 6.84 1.89 -3.89
N GLY A 98 6.85 1.98 -5.22
CA GLY A 98 6.75 0.84 -6.12
C GLY A 98 8.09 0.36 -6.64
N SER A 99 8.06 -0.77 -7.33
CA SER A 99 9.22 -1.36 -8.01
C SER A 99 9.57 -0.71 -9.34
N GLY A 100 8.78 0.26 -9.81
CA GLY A 100 9.17 1.07 -10.96
C GLY A 100 10.17 2.15 -10.56
N GLY A 101 11.04 2.51 -11.49
CA GLY A 101 12.03 3.57 -11.27
C GLY A 101 11.42 4.96 -11.10
N THR A 102 10.17 5.16 -11.54
CA THR A 102 9.49 6.46 -11.56
C THR A 102 8.04 6.31 -11.11
N PRO A 103 7.54 7.19 -10.21
CA PRO A 103 6.12 7.24 -9.84
C PRO A 103 5.22 7.45 -11.05
N VAL A 104 4.17 6.62 -11.16
CA VAL A 104 3.10 6.82 -12.17
C VAL A 104 2.28 8.07 -11.83
N ASP A 105 2.06 8.32 -10.54
CA ASP A 105 1.39 9.51 -10.02
C ASP A 105 2.04 9.94 -8.70
N ALA A 106 2.92 10.93 -8.75
CA ALA A 106 3.66 11.40 -7.59
C ALA A 106 2.76 11.93 -6.46
N ALA A 107 1.60 12.52 -6.79
CA ALA A 107 0.66 13.05 -5.80
C ALA A 107 -0.02 11.95 -4.99
N LYS A 108 -0.13 10.73 -5.56
CA LYS A 108 -0.70 9.56 -4.90
C LYS A 108 0.32 8.71 -4.14
N GLN A 109 1.62 9.00 -4.25
CA GLN A 109 2.65 8.27 -3.48
C GLN A 109 2.63 8.63 -2.00
N THR A 110 2.06 9.78 -1.63
CA THR A 110 1.92 10.17 -0.24
C THR A 110 0.45 10.30 0.16
N ALA A 111 0.10 9.79 1.34
CA ALA A 111 -1.24 9.90 1.88
C ALA A 111 -1.19 10.23 3.37
N THR A 112 -2.04 11.15 3.83
CA THR A 112 -2.31 11.35 5.26
C THR A 112 -3.62 10.69 5.59
N ILE A 113 -3.58 9.65 6.41
CA ILE A 113 -4.70 8.74 6.66
C ILE A 113 -5.02 8.75 8.15
N ASN A 114 -6.29 8.93 8.49
CA ASN A 114 -6.76 8.63 9.83
C ASN A 114 -7.22 7.16 9.89
N LEU A 115 -6.34 6.29 10.39
CA LEU A 115 -6.61 4.86 10.49
C LEU A 115 -7.73 4.53 11.47
N GLN A 116 -7.90 5.31 12.54
CA GLN A 116 -9.03 5.10 13.45
C GLN A 116 -10.37 5.27 12.71
N VAL A 117 -10.48 6.28 11.85
CA VAL A 117 -11.65 6.50 10.99
C VAL A 117 -11.72 5.42 9.89
N ALA A 118 -10.59 5.02 9.31
CA ALA A 118 -10.56 3.97 8.29
C ALA A 118 -11.06 2.61 8.83
N PHE A 119 -10.80 2.29 10.09
CA PHE A 119 -11.30 1.07 10.73
C PHE A 119 -12.74 1.23 11.21
N PHE A 120 -13.01 2.27 11.99
CA PHE A 120 -14.19 2.36 12.87
C PHE A 120 -15.09 3.57 12.60
N GLY A 121 -14.75 4.42 11.63
CA GLY A 121 -15.54 5.61 11.30
C GLY A 121 -16.87 5.29 10.63
N GLU A 122 -17.72 6.32 10.52
CA GLU A 122 -18.96 6.25 9.76
C GLU A 122 -18.69 5.94 8.28
N ARG A 123 -19.66 5.28 7.61
CA ARG A 123 -19.49 4.68 6.27
C ARG A 123 -18.79 5.61 5.27
N GLN A 124 -19.21 6.87 5.16
CA GLN A 124 -18.67 7.79 4.17
C GLN A 124 -17.22 8.21 4.50
N ALA A 125 -16.96 8.58 5.75
CA ALA A 125 -15.62 8.98 6.19
C ALA A 125 -14.64 7.80 6.13
N LYS A 126 -15.09 6.61 6.55
CA LYS A 126 -14.36 5.36 6.43
C LYS A 126 -13.99 5.06 4.98
N PHE A 127 -14.95 5.18 4.06
CA PHE A 127 -14.71 4.94 2.64
C PHE A 127 -13.67 5.91 2.08
N GLN A 128 -13.75 7.21 2.39
CA GLN A 128 -12.74 8.17 1.94
C GLN A 128 -11.33 7.88 2.47
N GLN A 129 -11.20 7.59 3.77
CA GLN A 129 -9.90 7.25 4.35
C GLN A 129 -9.32 5.96 3.76
N SER A 130 -10.19 4.96 3.54
CA SER A 130 -9.79 3.71 2.90
C SER A 130 -9.35 3.93 1.46
N LEU A 131 -10.04 4.81 0.72
CA LEU A 131 -9.65 5.17 -0.63
C LEU A 131 -8.26 5.81 -0.68
N PHE A 132 -7.91 6.71 0.22
CA PHE A 132 -6.57 7.33 0.23
C PHE A 132 -5.46 6.30 0.51
N ALA A 133 -5.66 5.45 1.50
CA ALA A 133 -4.70 4.41 1.84
C ALA A 133 -4.52 3.39 0.71
N THR A 134 -5.63 2.92 0.14
CA THR A 134 -5.59 1.96 -0.98
C THR A 134 -5.04 2.62 -2.25
N ALA A 135 -5.35 3.88 -2.54
CA ALA A 135 -4.80 4.60 -3.69
C ALA A 135 -3.27 4.72 -3.60
N CYS A 136 -2.71 4.94 -2.42
CA CYS A 136 -1.27 4.95 -2.20
C CYS A 136 -0.62 3.61 -2.58
N ILE A 137 -1.17 2.50 -2.07
CA ILE A 137 -0.67 1.15 -2.37
C ILE A 137 -0.78 0.83 -3.86
N MET A 138 -1.95 1.07 -4.46
CA MET A 138 -2.22 0.68 -5.84
C MET A 138 -1.43 1.54 -6.84
N SER A 139 -1.24 2.83 -6.54
CA SER A 139 -0.45 3.73 -7.39
C SER A 139 1.04 3.39 -7.34
N ALA A 140 1.56 3.03 -6.16
CA ALA A 140 2.91 2.48 -6.02
C ALA A 140 3.05 1.15 -6.76
N ALA A 141 2.10 0.22 -6.59
CA ALA A 141 2.14 -1.05 -7.30
C ALA A 141 2.16 -0.83 -8.82
N ALA A 142 1.36 0.12 -9.34
CA ALA A 142 1.25 0.41 -10.78
C ALA A 142 2.57 0.83 -11.43
N GLU A 143 3.56 1.27 -10.64
CA GLU A 143 4.92 1.54 -11.14
C GLU A 143 5.56 0.31 -11.80
N SER A 144 5.13 -0.90 -11.47
CA SER A 144 5.62 -2.12 -12.11
C SER A 144 4.98 -2.42 -13.48
N GLY A 145 3.97 -1.64 -13.90
CA GLY A 145 3.27 -1.83 -15.19
C GLY A 145 2.35 -3.05 -15.26
N TRP A 146 1.75 -3.45 -14.13
CA TRP A 146 0.76 -4.54 -14.08
C TRP A 146 -0.60 -4.15 -14.69
#